data_AF-A0A7C5IP90-F1
#
_entry.id   AF-A0A7C5IP90-F1
#
_cell.length_a   1.000
_cell.length_b   1.000
_cell.length_c   1.000
_cell.angle_alpha   90.00
_cell.angle_beta   90.00
_cell.angle_gamma   90.00
#
_symmetry.space_group_name_H-M   'P 1'
#
loop_
_entity.id
_entity.type
_entity.pdbx_description
1 polymer ?
#
loop_
_entity_poly.entity_id
_entity_poly.type
_entity_poly.pdbx_seq_one_letter_code
_entity_poly.pdbx_strand_id
1 'polypeptide(L)'
;MIFGKKKRILIDFFDVESGEKLGFDEKKAKHMPPSFVHETFVEFGGERWKLVSADPFEHKDYVKTGKVRIGLKRVKDETGELLGESLADLPAEKLFLSASRAAIFPDFSGSRSDKPILEMAAWEWRQVELVPESLRTSIGEEFTQVEQLKLAQVTVQDGREMYRKQHVRSASATALLGKSWKPERLRTTAFTFSTALDGLSFMGEKGLAEETFVFRMPSGIVLYGLADGGKVRCLGLRPAREKHDLIAGGDLNRLVLFLEKEELILVDWERLLVVEPNLAGMGAYLGIESPEAGAAPTPEAAANAAAEAKVDLPGPEVVAIVAPEVVDVATETGVDATSELEDTLSIEMEVERVDVPALEDDSLEDMAISLDLEADLLVGDVGEEE
;
A
#
# COMPACT_ATOMS: atom_id res chain seq x y z
N MET A 1 -36.50 -29.84 2.75
CA MET A 1 -35.42 -29.00 3.30
C MET A 1 -36.04 -27.67 3.73
N ILE A 2 -36.12 -27.41 5.03
CA ILE A 2 -36.64 -26.13 5.55
C ILE A 2 -35.48 -25.12 5.44
N PHE A 3 -35.63 -24.11 4.58
CA PHE A 3 -34.71 -22.98 4.51
C PHE A 3 -34.68 -22.28 5.88
N GLY A 4 -33.66 -22.58 6.68
CA GLY A 4 -33.47 -22.00 8.01
C GLY A 4 -33.36 -20.48 7.88
N LYS A 5 -34.33 -19.74 8.43
CA LYS A 5 -34.25 -18.29 8.59
C LYS A 5 -32.90 -17.96 9.23
N LYS A 6 -32.11 -17.08 8.59
CA LYS A 6 -30.80 -16.65 9.10
C LYS A 6 -30.98 -16.07 10.51
N LYS A 7 -30.55 -16.79 11.54
CA LYS A 7 -30.76 -16.44 12.96
C LYS A 7 -30.10 -15.08 13.25
N ARG A 8 -30.89 -14.09 13.67
CA ARG A 8 -30.44 -12.78 14.16
C ARG A 8 -30.34 -12.82 15.69
N ILE A 9 -29.35 -12.11 16.21
CA ILE A 9 -29.04 -11.97 17.63
C ILE A 9 -29.32 -10.52 18.00
N LEU A 10 -30.19 -10.30 18.98
CA LEU A 10 -30.45 -8.99 19.56
C LEU A 10 -29.34 -8.66 20.57
N ILE A 11 -28.75 -7.48 20.43
CA ILE A 11 -27.70 -6.98 21.31
C ILE A 11 -28.29 -5.80 22.05
N ASP A 12 -28.39 -5.87 23.37
CA ASP A 12 -28.82 -4.74 24.20
C ASP A 12 -27.60 -4.14 24.92
N PHE A 13 -27.38 -2.83 24.80
CA PHE A 13 -26.28 -2.11 25.43
C PHE A 13 -26.75 -1.38 26.68
N PHE A 14 -25.98 -1.47 27.76
CA PHE A 14 -26.30 -0.82 29.03
C PHE A 14 -25.08 -0.16 29.64
N ASP A 15 -25.28 0.98 30.29
CA ASP A 15 -24.28 1.56 31.16
C ASP A 15 -24.19 0.75 32.46
N VAL A 16 -22.99 0.28 32.81
CA VAL A 16 -22.76 -0.50 34.03
C VAL A 16 -22.81 0.36 35.29
N GLU A 17 -22.63 1.69 35.19
CA GLU A 17 -22.68 2.59 36.35
C GLU A 17 -24.14 2.94 36.70
N SER A 18 -24.94 3.38 35.73
CA SER A 18 -26.34 3.76 35.94
C SER A 18 -27.35 2.61 35.81
N GLY A 19 -26.98 1.53 35.11
CA GLY A 19 -27.90 0.46 34.73
C GLY A 19 -28.86 0.82 33.58
N GLU A 20 -28.74 2.03 33.02
CA GLU A 20 -29.60 2.53 31.95
C GLU A 20 -29.35 1.79 30.63
N LYS A 21 -30.42 1.58 29.85
CA LYS A 21 -30.31 1.02 28.50
C LYS A 21 -29.86 2.13 27.55
N LEU A 22 -28.67 1.97 27.00
CA LEU A 22 -28.10 2.90 26.03
C LEU A 22 -28.75 2.70 24.65
N GLY A 23 -28.93 1.45 24.22
CA GLY A 23 -29.49 1.14 22.92
C GLY A 23 -29.59 -0.35 22.60
N PHE A 24 -29.85 -0.67 21.34
CA PHE A 24 -29.84 -2.04 20.85
C PHE A 24 -29.37 -2.14 19.39
N ASP A 25 -28.90 -3.33 18.99
CA ASP A 25 -28.53 -3.68 17.61
C ASP A 25 -29.00 -5.12 17.28
N GLU A 26 -29.15 -5.44 15.99
CA GLU A 26 -29.46 -6.79 15.51
C GLU A 26 -28.42 -7.28 14.49
N LYS A 27 -27.63 -8.27 14.88
CA LYS A 27 -26.63 -8.88 13.99
C LYS A 27 -26.97 -10.31 13.62
N LYS A 28 -26.58 -10.76 12.42
CA LYS A 28 -26.68 -12.19 12.07
C LYS A 28 -25.69 -12.97 12.93
N ALA A 29 -26.04 -14.17 13.37
CA ALA A 29 -25.19 -15.02 14.21
C ALA A 29 -23.75 -15.19 13.68
N LYS A 30 -23.58 -15.24 12.35
CA LYS A 30 -22.26 -15.36 11.69
C LYS A 30 -21.38 -14.09 11.75
N HIS A 31 -21.95 -12.94 12.13
CA HIS A 31 -21.26 -11.66 12.28
C HIS A 31 -21.00 -11.32 13.75
N MET A 32 -21.37 -12.22 14.67
CA MET A 32 -21.04 -12.09 16.08
C MET A 32 -19.61 -12.63 16.32
N PRO A 33 -18.82 -11.99 17.21
CA PRO A 33 -17.46 -12.44 17.52
C PRO A 33 -17.47 -13.81 18.22
N PRO A 34 -16.39 -14.59 18.28
CA PRO A 34 -16.41 -15.88 19.02
C PRO A 34 -16.64 -15.73 20.54
N SER A 35 -16.25 -14.58 21.12
CA SER A 35 -16.53 -14.17 22.49
C SER A 35 -16.31 -12.65 22.62
N PHE A 36 -16.70 -12.05 23.74
CA PHE A 36 -16.45 -10.63 24.04
C PHE A 36 -15.24 -10.48 24.97
N VAL A 37 -14.03 -10.77 24.46
CA VAL A 37 -12.78 -10.61 25.25
C VAL A 37 -12.58 -9.14 25.66
N HIS A 38 -12.04 -8.92 26.85
CA HIS A 38 -11.81 -7.59 27.41
C HIS A 38 -10.96 -6.72 26.47
N GLU A 39 -11.22 -5.41 26.50
CA GLU A 39 -10.62 -4.35 25.64
C GLU A 39 -11.30 -4.09 24.28
N THR A 40 -12.57 -4.44 24.15
CA THR A 40 -13.40 -3.92 23.04
C THR A 40 -13.97 -2.55 23.40
N PHE A 41 -13.86 -1.58 22.49
CA PHE A 41 -14.50 -0.27 22.61
C PHE A 41 -15.70 -0.17 21.66
N VAL A 42 -16.74 0.56 22.08
CA VAL A 42 -17.95 0.82 21.30
C VAL A 42 -18.24 2.32 21.38
N GLU A 43 -18.64 2.91 20.26
CA GLU A 43 -19.08 4.29 20.20
C GLU A 43 -20.62 4.35 20.22
N PHE A 44 -21.19 5.16 21.10
CA PHE A 44 -22.62 5.31 21.23
C PHE A 44 -22.96 6.77 21.52
N GLY A 45 -23.76 7.40 20.65
CA GLY A 45 -24.12 8.82 20.80
C GLY A 45 -22.92 9.79 20.78
N GLY A 46 -21.84 9.43 20.09
CA GLY A 46 -20.59 10.21 20.08
C GLY A 46 -19.68 9.97 21.30
N GLU A 47 -20.12 9.23 22.30
CA GLU A 47 -19.28 8.90 23.46
C GLU A 47 -18.55 7.57 23.24
N ARG A 48 -17.32 7.46 23.75
CA ARG A 48 -16.55 6.22 23.74
C ARG A 48 -16.80 5.41 25.01
N TRP A 49 -17.18 4.15 24.81
CA TRP A 49 -17.49 3.23 25.88
C TRP A 49 -16.58 2.00 25.82
N LYS A 50 -16.11 1.54 26.98
CA LYS A 50 -15.38 0.29 27.11
C LYS A 50 -16.35 -0.83 27.43
N LEU A 51 -16.25 -1.96 26.71
CA LEU A 51 -16.98 -3.18 27.05
C LEU A 51 -16.38 -3.76 28.34
N VAL A 52 -17.23 -3.88 29.37
CA VAL A 52 -16.85 -4.39 30.69
C VAL A 52 -17.49 -5.75 30.96
N SER A 53 -18.70 -6.00 30.46
CA SER A 53 -19.38 -7.29 30.63
C SER A 53 -20.22 -7.67 29.42
N ALA A 54 -20.44 -8.97 29.25
CA ALA A 54 -21.37 -9.52 28.26
C ALA A 54 -22.07 -10.75 28.85
N ASP A 55 -23.39 -10.82 28.69
CA ASP A 55 -24.21 -11.94 29.16
C ASP A 55 -25.28 -12.32 28.11
N PRO A 56 -25.20 -13.49 27.47
CA PRO A 56 -24.13 -14.49 27.60
C PRO A 56 -22.79 -14.03 27.00
N PHE A 57 -21.68 -14.53 27.54
CA PHE A 57 -20.33 -14.13 27.12
C PHE A 57 -19.83 -14.84 25.86
N GLU A 58 -20.15 -16.13 25.70
CA GLU A 58 -19.66 -16.98 24.61
C GLU A 58 -20.65 -17.09 23.44
N HIS A 59 -20.10 -17.22 22.22
CA HIS A 59 -20.90 -17.31 20.99
C HIS A 59 -21.94 -18.40 20.98
N LYS A 60 -21.58 -19.59 21.46
CA LYS A 60 -22.51 -20.72 21.55
C LYS A 60 -23.76 -20.37 22.37
N ASP A 61 -23.61 -19.55 23.41
CA ASP A 61 -24.65 -19.27 24.39
C ASP A 61 -25.59 -18.17 23.92
N TYR A 62 -25.07 -17.06 23.41
CA TYR A 62 -25.96 -16.03 22.86
C TYR A 62 -26.55 -16.41 21.50
N VAL A 63 -25.92 -17.32 20.73
CA VAL A 63 -26.58 -17.95 19.57
C VAL A 63 -27.73 -18.83 20.03
N LYS A 64 -27.61 -19.53 21.16
CA LYS A 64 -28.70 -20.35 21.71
C LYS A 64 -29.87 -19.47 22.16
N THR A 65 -29.61 -18.44 22.97
CA THR A 65 -30.63 -17.53 23.53
C THR A 65 -31.21 -16.57 22.48
N GLY A 66 -30.46 -16.27 21.42
CA GLY A 66 -30.82 -15.25 20.43
C GLY A 66 -30.65 -13.81 20.92
N LYS A 67 -30.06 -13.62 22.11
CA LYS A 67 -29.88 -12.32 22.75
C LYS A 67 -28.58 -12.25 23.53
N VAL A 68 -27.95 -11.08 23.56
CA VAL A 68 -26.81 -10.76 24.43
C VAL A 68 -26.98 -9.37 25.02
N ARG A 69 -26.68 -9.25 26.31
CA ARG A 69 -26.63 -8.01 27.06
C ARG A 69 -25.17 -7.59 27.22
N ILE A 70 -24.82 -6.40 26.73
CA ILE A 70 -23.46 -5.85 26.80
C ILE A 70 -23.45 -4.70 27.81
N GLY A 71 -22.63 -4.84 28.84
CA GLY A 71 -22.34 -3.80 29.81
C GLY A 71 -21.15 -2.95 29.37
N LEU A 72 -21.40 -1.66 29.25
CA LEU A 72 -20.47 -0.64 28.80
C LEU A 72 -20.15 0.30 29.96
N LYS A 73 -18.89 0.75 30.07
CA LYS A 73 -18.47 1.80 31.01
C LYS A 73 -17.90 2.97 30.22
N ARG A 74 -18.32 4.20 30.55
CA ARG A 74 -17.74 5.42 29.98
C ARG A 74 -16.24 5.47 30.28
N VAL A 75 -15.44 5.80 29.26
CA VAL A 75 -14.01 6.02 29.46
C VAL A 75 -13.84 7.44 30.00
N LYS A 76 -13.16 7.56 31.15
CA LYS A 76 -12.74 8.84 31.76
C LYS A 76 -11.22 8.92 31.69
N ASP A 77 -10.66 10.11 31.57
CA ASP A 77 -9.20 10.30 31.59
C ASP A 77 -8.64 10.25 33.04
N GLU A 78 -7.33 10.49 33.16
CA GLU A 78 -6.59 10.44 34.43
C GLU A 78 -6.97 11.57 35.40
N THR A 79 -7.65 12.63 34.93
CA THR A 79 -8.17 13.73 35.76
C THR A 79 -9.62 13.49 36.20
N GLY A 80 -10.26 12.41 35.72
CA GLY A 80 -11.65 12.06 36.03
C GLY A 80 -12.66 12.80 35.17
N GLU A 81 -12.20 13.51 34.14
CA GLU A 81 -13.04 14.16 33.13
C GLU A 81 -13.50 13.10 32.10
N LEU A 82 -14.69 13.31 31.54
CA LEU A 82 -15.24 12.39 30.54
C LEU A 82 -14.39 12.50 29.26
N LEU A 83 -13.83 11.39 28.79
CA LEU A 83 -13.22 11.34 27.45
C LEU A 83 -14.33 11.38 26.41
N GLY A 84 -14.69 12.59 26.02
CA GLY A 84 -15.77 12.89 25.10
C GLY A 84 -16.44 14.19 25.50
N GLU A 85 -15.86 15.32 25.09
CA GLU A 85 -16.66 16.53 24.93
C GLU A 85 -17.81 16.22 23.96
N SER A 86 -18.99 16.74 24.28
CA SER A 86 -20.21 16.65 23.47
C SER A 86 -19.91 16.94 21.99
N LEU A 87 -19.92 15.88 21.17
CA LEU A 87 -19.75 15.90 19.71
C LEU A 87 -20.97 16.48 18.96
N ALA A 88 -21.95 17.05 19.67
CA ALA A 88 -23.18 17.55 19.05
C ALA A 88 -22.98 18.90 18.33
N ASP A 89 -21.99 19.71 18.72
CA ASP A 89 -21.84 21.09 18.22
C ASP A 89 -20.49 21.38 17.53
N LEU A 90 -19.59 20.40 17.47
CA LEU A 90 -18.38 20.50 16.65
C LEU A 90 -18.62 19.77 15.33
N PRO A 91 -18.44 20.41 14.15
CA PRO A 91 -18.43 19.67 12.91
C PRO A 91 -17.40 18.55 13.07
N ALA A 92 -17.78 17.30 12.77
CA ALA A 92 -16.89 16.14 12.87
C ALA A 92 -15.62 16.41 12.04
N GLU A 93 -14.63 17.01 12.67
CA GLU A 93 -13.47 17.53 11.97
C GLU A 93 -12.71 16.30 11.48
N LYS A 94 -12.46 16.25 10.19
CA LYS A 94 -11.80 15.10 9.57
C LYS A 94 -10.37 15.04 10.09
N LEU A 95 -10.13 14.15 11.04
CA LEU A 95 -8.79 13.89 11.57
C LEU A 95 -8.07 12.84 10.75
N PHE A 96 -6.76 12.98 10.65
CA PHE A 96 -5.89 12.15 9.83
C PHE A 96 -4.75 11.56 10.68
N LEU A 97 -4.37 10.32 10.38
CA LEU A 97 -3.31 9.59 11.10
C LEU A 97 -1.89 9.92 10.64
N SER A 98 -1.73 10.66 9.54
CA SER A 98 -0.43 11.11 9.03
C SER A 98 -0.54 12.53 8.53
N ALA A 99 0.52 13.32 8.70
CA ALA A 99 0.58 14.72 8.27
C ALA A 99 0.72 14.87 6.74
N SER A 100 1.01 13.78 6.03
CA SER A 100 1.16 13.78 4.57
C SER A 100 0.41 12.62 3.91
N ARG A 101 0.08 12.78 2.63
CA ARG A 101 -0.45 11.70 1.77
C ARG A 101 0.08 11.82 0.35
N ALA A 102 0.23 10.69 -0.33
CA ALA A 102 0.54 10.68 -1.77
C ALA A 102 -0.57 11.37 -2.58
N ALA A 103 -0.22 12.08 -3.65
CA ALA A 103 -1.21 12.64 -4.58
C ALA A 103 -1.93 11.58 -5.42
N ILE A 104 -1.30 10.43 -5.66
CA ILE A 104 -1.82 9.38 -6.54
C ILE A 104 -2.06 8.10 -5.73
N PHE A 105 -3.28 7.58 -5.86
CA PHE A 105 -3.71 6.30 -5.34
C PHE A 105 -4.09 5.37 -6.50
N PRO A 106 -3.95 4.03 -6.34
CA PRO A 106 -4.53 3.09 -7.27
C PRO A 106 -6.06 3.16 -7.24
N ASP A 107 -6.67 2.85 -8.38
CA ASP A 107 -8.07 2.44 -8.44
C ASP A 107 -8.24 0.99 -7.95
N PHE A 108 -9.46 0.57 -7.65
CA PHE A 108 -9.74 -0.77 -7.12
C PHE A 108 -10.83 -1.47 -7.92
N SER A 109 -10.57 -2.73 -8.28
CA SER A 109 -11.58 -3.57 -8.93
C SER A 109 -11.40 -5.05 -8.64
N GLY A 110 -12.27 -5.87 -9.23
CA GLY A 110 -12.25 -7.32 -9.10
C GLY A 110 -12.56 -7.82 -7.68
N SER A 111 -12.15 -9.06 -7.43
CA SER A 111 -12.31 -9.74 -6.15
C SER A 111 -10.97 -10.31 -5.69
N ARG A 112 -10.72 -10.24 -4.37
CA ARG A 112 -9.56 -10.88 -3.75
C ARG A 112 -9.56 -12.39 -4.05
N SER A 113 -8.39 -12.92 -4.43
CA SER A 113 -8.15 -14.36 -4.56
C SER A 113 -7.69 -14.95 -3.22
N ASP A 114 -7.59 -16.27 -3.11
CA ASP A 114 -6.99 -16.95 -1.93
C ASP A 114 -5.45 -16.87 -1.91
N LYS A 115 -4.85 -16.24 -2.92
CA LYS A 115 -3.38 -16.09 -3.00
C LYS A 115 -2.91 -14.97 -2.08
N PRO A 116 -1.63 -15.00 -1.68
CA PRO A 116 -1.09 -13.96 -0.81
C PRO A 116 -1.08 -12.60 -1.52
N ILE A 117 -1.67 -11.60 -0.86
CA ILE A 117 -1.66 -10.19 -1.26
C ILE A 117 -0.96 -9.34 -0.22
N LEU A 118 -0.58 -8.13 -0.61
CA LEU A 118 -0.16 -7.09 0.33
C LEU A 118 -1.37 -6.29 0.81
N GLU A 119 -1.76 -6.50 2.06
CA GLU A 119 -2.73 -5.64 2.74
C GLU A 119 -2.01 -4.56 3.56
N MET A 120 -2.47 -3.31 3.42
CA MET A 120 -1.96 -2.14 4.13
C MET A 120 -3.09 -1.14 4.39
N ALA A 121 -2.92 -0.23 5.34
CA ALA A 121 -3.85 0.89 5.49
C ALA A 121 -3.61 1.91 4.37
N ALA A 122 -4.68 2.63 3.96
CA ALA A 122 -4.56 3.63 2.89
C ALA A 122 -3.54 4.73 3.20
N TRP A 123 -3.37 5.09 4.49
CA TRP A 123 -2.38 6.08 4.91
C TRP A 123 -0.94 5.55 4.88
N GLU A 124 -0.71 4.23 4.81
CA GLU A 124 0.64 3.65 4.65
C GLU A 124 1.12 3.72 3.19
N TRP A 125 0.22 3.98 2.24
CA TRP A 125 0.52 4.02 0.82
C TRP A 125 1.64 5.01 0.49
N ARG A 126 2.75 4.49 -0.02
CA ARG A 126 3.96 5.24 -0.39
C ARG A 126 4.52 6.12 0.76
N GLN A 127 4.31 5.75 2.04
CA GLN A 127 4.96 6.49 3.15
C GLN A 127 6.48 6.36 3.11
N VAL A 128 6.96 5.26 2.54
CA VAL A 128 8.37 5.05 2.24
C VAL A 128 8.49 4.72 0.76
N GLU A 129 9.23 5.52 0.00
CA GLU A 129 9.32 5.38 -1.45
C GLU A 129 10.70 5.70 -2.02
N LEU A 130 10.97 5.15 -3.21
CA LEU A 130 12.18 5.36 -3.98
C LEU A 130 11.89 6.43 -5.05
N VAL A 131 12.71 7.47 -5.07
CA VAL A 131 12.56 8.61 -5.98
C VAL A 131 13.92 8.99 -6.58
N PRO A 132 13.96 9.58 -7.79
CA PRO A 132 15.20 10.09 -8.35
C PRO A 132 15.86 11.11 -7.43
N GLU A 133 17.18 11.02 -7.32
CA GLU A 133 18.03 11.97 -6.60
C GLU A 133 17.80 13.42 -7.04
N SER A 134 17.47 13.61 -8.33
CA SER A 134 17.16 14.94 -8.90
C SER A 134 15.95 15.63 -8.26
N LEU A 135 15.08 14.90 -7.56
CA LEU A 135 13.93 15.47 -6.85
C LEU A 135 14.24 15.92 -5.42
N ARG A 136 15.48 15.75 -4.93
CA ARG A 136 15.85 16.02 -3.53
C ARG A 136 15.43 17.42 -3.05
N THR A 137 15.65 18.45 -3.86
CA THR A 137 15.26 19.83 -3.50
C THR A 137 13.75 19.95 -3.31
N SER A 138 12.96 19.45 -4.25
CA SER A 138 11.49 19.47 -4.16
C SER A 138 10.95 18.65 -2.99
N ILE A 139 11.60 17.52 -2.65
CA ILE A 139 11.26 16.74 -1.45
C ILE A 139 11.53 17.54 -0.18
N GLY A 140 12.64 18.30 -0.12
CA GLY A 140 12.92 19.20 1.01
C GLY A 140 11.88 20.30 1.19
N GLU A 141 11.35 20.84 0.08
CA GLU A 141 10.24 21.80 0.10
C GLU A 141 8.95 21.16 0.64
N GLU A 142 8.61 19.95 0.19
CA GLU A 142 7.46 19.20 0.72
C GLU A 142 7.64 18.83 2.20
N PHE A 143 8.84 18.44 2.62
CA PHE A 143 9.15 18.19 4.04
C PHE A 143 8.89 19.42 4.90
N THR A 144 9.28 20.60 4.43
CA THR A 144 9.04 21.87 5.13
C THR A 144 7.54 22.10 5.33
N GLN A 145 6.72 21.81 4.31
CA GLN A 145 5.24 21.93 4.41
C GLN A 145 4.66 20.92 5.40
N VAL A 146 5.14 19.68 5.39
CA VAL A 146 4.68 18.64 6.32
C VAL A 146 5.08 18.98 7.76
N GLU A 147 6.30 19.46 7.99
CA GLU A 147 6.78 19.89 9.29
C GLU A 147 5.95 21.05 9.86
N GLN A 148 5.62 22.05 9.03
CA GLN A 148 4.73 23.15 9.43
C GLN A 148 3.35 22.64 9.86
N LEU A 149 2.78 21.64 9.17
CA LEU A 149 1.51 21.03 9.58
C LEU A 149 1.64 20.26 10.89
N LYS A 150 2.73 19.51 11.09
CA LYS A 150 3.00 18.81 12.35
C LYS A 150 3.10 19.78 13.53
N LEU A 151 3.72 20.94 13.34
CA LEU A 151 3.84 21.96 14.39
C LEU A 151 2.52 22.71 14.67
N ALA A 152 1.73 22.99 13.63
CA ALA A 152 0.56 23.87 13.75
C ALA A 152 -0.75 23.16 14.07
N GLN A 153 -0.89 21.86 13.76
CA GLN A 153 -2.19 21.19 13.69
C GLN A 153 -2.24 19.79 14.31
N VAL A 154 -1.31 19.46 15.20
CA VAL A 154 -1.37 18.22 15.99
C VAL A 154 -2.45 18.33 17.06
N THR A 155 -3.35 17.35 17.07
CA THR A 155 -4.20 17.02 18.21
C THR A 155 -3.82 15.63 18.68
N VAL A 156 -3.78 15.38 19.98
CA VAL A 156 -3.56 14.04 20.51
C VAL A 156 -4.91 13.42 20.83
N GLN A 157 -5.23 12.30 20.18
CA GLN A 157 -6.43 11.52 20.46
C GLN A 157 -6.03 10.06 20.71
N ASP A 158 -6.47 9.49 21.83
CA ASP A 158 -6.10 8.13 22.26
C ASP A 158 -4.58 7.87 22.32
N GLY A 159 -3.80 8.89 22.71
CA GLY A 159 -2.35 8.80 22.76
C GLY A 159 -1.67 8.74 21.38
N ARG A 160 -2.39 9.08 20.31
CA ARG A 160 -1.85 9.18 18.95
C ARG A 160 -1.95 10.61 18.45
N GLU A 161 -0.92 11.04 17.74
CA GLU A 161 -0.98 12.29 16.99
C GLU A 161 -1.97 12.13 15.83
N MET A 162 -2.89 13.07 15.76
CA MET A 162 -3.87 13.22 14.70
C MET A 162 -3.74 14.62 14.12
N TYR A 163 -3.95 14.73 12.82
CA TYR A 163 -3.80 15.99 12.09
C TYR A 163 -5.14 16.44 11.55
N ARG A 164 -5.43 17.74 11.60
CA ARG A 164 -6.66 18.33 10.99
C ARG A 164 -6.56 18.52 9.48
N LYS A 165 -5.33 18.51 8.95
CA LYS A 165 -5.03 18.62 7.51
C LYS A 165 -3.91 17.65 7.15
N GLN A 166 -3.84 17.30 5.87
CA GLN A 166 -2.73 16.56 5.29
C GLN A 166 -2.14 17.37 4.15
N HIS A 167 -0.81 17.39 4.07
CA HIS A 167 -0.12 17.84 2.89
C HIS A 167 -0.23 16.79 1.78
N VAL A 168 -0.60 17.20 0.58
CA VAL A 168 -0.66 16.33 -0.60
C VAL A 168 0.67 16.44 -1.34
N ARG A 169 1.40 15.33 -1.39
CA ARG A 169 2.72 15.24 -2.02
C ARG A 169 2.59 15.07 -3.52
N SER A 170 2.98 16.09 -4.28
CA SER A 170 2.88 16.14 -5.74
C SER A 170 4.23 15.95 -6.43
N ALA A 171 5.34 16.32 -5.79
CA ALA A 171 6.67 16.24 -6.38
C ALA A 171 7.06 14.79 -6.77
N SER A 172 6.69 13.81 -5.93
CA SER A 172 6.99 12.40 -6.20
C SER A 172 5.92 11.68 -7.04
N ALA A 173 4.81 12.33 -7.39
CA ALA A 173 3.64 11.69 -7.98
C ALA A 173 3.97 10.88 -9.25
N THR A 174 4.89 11.40 -10.04
CA THR A 174 5.30 10.86 -11.35
C THR A 174 6.81 10.63 -11.45
N ALA A 175 7.47 10.48 -10.30
CA ALA A 175 8.92 10.47 -10.18
C ALA A 175 9.64 9.50 -11.14
N LEU A 176 9.01 8.38 -11.50
CA LEU A 176 9.61 7.36 -12.35
C LEU A 176 9.08 7.32 -13.80
N LEU A 177 8.26 8.29 -14.23
CA LEU A 177 7.68 8.30 -15.60
C LEU A 177 8.74 8.25 -16.72
N GLY A 178 9.97 8.72 -16.47
CA GLY A 178 11.08 8.63 -17.43
C GLY A 178 11.80 7.27 -17.48
N LYS A 179 11.54 6.39 -16.51
CA LYS A 179 12.19 5.07 -16.42
C LYS A 179 11.32 4.03 -17.13
N SER A 180 11.90 3.26 -18.04
CA SER A 180 11.18 2.26 -18.85
C SER A 180 11.09 0.87 -18.19
N TRP A 181 11.11 0.82 -16.87
CA TRP A 181 11.16 -0.44 -16.13
C TRP A 181 9.80 -1.14 -16.16
N LYS A 182 9.81 -2.41 -16.57
CA LYS A 182 8.68 -3.31 -16.35
C LYS A 182 8.80 -3.96 -14.97
N PRO A 183 7.72 -4.12 -14.20
CA PRO A 183 7.76 -4.80 -12.90
C PRO A 183 8.44 -6.18 -12.96
N GLU A 184 8.14 -6.97 -13.99
CA GLU A 184 8.74 -8.30 -14.17
C GLU A 184 10.25 -8.22 -14.34
N ARG A 185 10.72 -7.24 -15.12
CA ARG A 185 12.15 -7.03 -15.35
C ARG A 185 12.85 -6.63 -14.05
N LEU A 186 12.29 -5.69 -13.27
CA LEU A 186 12.85 -5.34 -11.96
C LEU A 186 12.99 -6.57 -11.07
N ARG A 187 11.92 -7.37 -10.99
CA ARG A 187 11.90 -8.60 -10.20
C ARG A 187 12.97 -9.60 -10.66
N THR A 188 13.15 -9.80 -11.96
CA THR A 188 14.09 -10.80 -12.47
C THR A 188 15.54 -10.32 -12.52
N THR A 189 15.80 -9.01 -12.69
CA THR A 189 17.16 -8.49 -12.87
C THR A 189 17.74 -7.81 -11.63
N ALA A 190 16.97 -6.97 -10.94
CA ALA A 190 17.46 -6.25 -9.76
C ALA A 190 17.23 -7.05 -8.47
N PHE A 191 16.14 -7.83 -8.42
CA PHE A 191 15.68 -8.51 -7.21
C PHE A 191 15.43 -10.01 -7.45
N THR A 192 16.39 -10.69 -8.08
CA THR A 192 16.29 -12.02 -8.73
C THR A 192 15.78 -13.20 -7.87
N PHE A 193 15.53 -13.03 -6.58
CA PHE A 193 14.97 -14.07 -5.69
C PHE A 193 13.67 -13.64 -5.00
N SER A 194 13.08 -12.55 -5.46
CA SER A 194 11.84 -12.04 -4.90
C SER A 194 10.62 -12.82 -5.38
N THR A 195 9.69 -13.02 -4.46
CA THR A 195 8.41 -13.68 -4.68
C THR A 195 7.36 -12.64 -5.03
N ALA A 196 6.73 -12.75 -6.20
CA ALA A 196 5.61 -11.90 -6.55
C ALA A 196 4.38 -12.24 -5.68
N LEU A 197 3.64 -11.22 -5.25
CA LEU A 197 2.32 -11.39 -4.62
C LEU A 197 1.23 -11.16 -5.67
N ASP A 198 0.01 -11.65 -5.40
CA ASP A 198 -1.09 -11.59 -6.36
C ASP A 198 -1.69 -10.18 -6.50
N GLY A 199 -1.32 -9.26 -5.62
CA GLY A 199 -1.69 -7.86 -5.70
C GLY A 199 -1.56 -7.11 -4.39
N LEU A 200 -2.17 -5.93 -4.36
CA LEU A 200 -2.26 -5.04 -3.22
C LEU A 200 -3.74 -4.75 -2.92
N SER A 201 -4.09 -4.60 -1.66
CA SER A 201 -5.41 -4.09 -1.27
C SER A 201 -5.27 -3.19 -0.04
N PHE A 202 -6.14 -2.19 0.08
CA PHE A 202 -6.24 -1.43 1.32
C PHE A 202 -7.16 -2.13 2.31
N MET A 203 -6.88 -1.93 3.61
CA MET A 203 -7.75 -2.43 4.67
C MET A 203 -9.16 -1.86 4.51
N GLY A 204 -10.16 -2.76 4.45
CA GLY A 204 -11.56 -2.41 4.20
C GLY A 204 -11.99 -2.45 2.73
N GLU A 205 -11.04 -2.46 1.79
CA GLU A 205 -11.35 -2.57 0.36
C GLU A 205 -11.70 -4.00 -0.04
N LYS A 206 -12.72 -4.15 -0.89
CA LYS A 206 -13.18 -5.48 -1.34
C LYS A 206 -12.41 -6.02 -2.54
N GLY A 207 -11.80 -5.12 -3.32
CA GLY A 207 -11.07 -5.44 -4.55
C GLY A 207 -9.55 -5.43 -4.37
N LEU A 208 -8.85 -5.61 -5.49
CA LEU A 208 -7.41 -5.42 -5.61
C LEU A 208 -7.14 -4.08 -6.28
N ALA A 209 -6.02 -3.48 -5.93
CA ALA A 209 -5.53 -2.26 -6.53
C ALA A 209 -5.12 -2.54 -7.98
N GLU A 210 -5.73 -1.81 -8.90
CA GLU A 210 -5.45 -1.89 -10.33
C GLU A 210 -4.03 -1.40 -10.64
N GLU A 211 -3.44 -1.96 -11.70
CA GLU A 211 -2.13 -1.55 -12.20
C GLU A 211 -1.04 -1.54 -11.12
N THR A 212 -1.17 -2.37 -10.08
CA THR A 212 -0.14 -2.49 -9.04
C THR A 212 0.76 -3.68 -9.27
N PHE A 213 1.98 -3.57 -8.76
CA PHE A 213 2.86 -4.71 -8.60
C PHE A 213 3.32 -4.81 -7.16
N VAL A 214 3.58 -6.03 -6.71
CA VAL A 214 4.14 -6.29 -5.39
C VAL A 214 5.06 -7.50 -5.47
N PHE A 215 6.25 -7.38 -4.90
CA PHE A 215 7.13 -8.51 -4.68
C PHE A 215 7.85 -8.41 -3.34
N ARG A 216 8.06 -9.57 -2.71
CA ARG A 216 8.72 -9.72 -1.41
C ARG A 216 10.10 -10.32 -1.62
N MET A 217 11.12 -9.65 -1.11
CA MET A 217 12.50 -10.15 -1.09
C MET A 217 12.66 -11.21 0.03
N PRO A 218 13.64 -12.13 -0.07
CA PRO A 218 13.91 -13.13 0.97
C PRO A 218 14.06 -12.56 2.40
N SER A 219 14.66 -11.38 2.52
CA SER A 219 14.77 -10.61 3.77
C SER A 219 13.44 -10.16 4.38
N GLY A 220 12.32 -10.31 3.67
CA GLY A 220 11.01 -9.82 4.08
C GLY A 220 10.72 -8.37 3.68
N ILE A 221 11.69 -7.64 3.11
CA ILE A 221 11.46 -6.34 2.49
C ILE A 221 10.43 -6.52 1.36
N VAL A 222 9.42 -5.66 1.33
CA VAL A 222 8.41 -5.67 0.27
C VAL A 222 8.56 -4.44 -0.59
N LEU A 223 8.69 -4.64 -1.89
CA LEU A 223 8.67 -3.60 -2.90
C LEU A 223 7.32 -3.63 -3.60
N TYR A 224 6.71 -2.46 -3.75
CA TYR A 224 5.36 -2.33 -4.29
C TYR A 224 5.21 -1.02 -5.06
N GLY A 225 4.19 -0.89 -5.90
CA GLY A 225 3.97 0.37 -6.61
C GLY A 225 2.92 0.29 -7.69
N LEU A 226 2.83 1.36 -8.47
CA LEU A 226 1.96 1.48 -9.65
C LEU A 226 2.78 1.23 -10.92
N ALA A 227 2.16 0.57 -11.87
CA ALA A 227 2.68 0.29 -13.20
C ALA A 227 1.66 0.70 -14.26
N ASP A 228 1.79 1.93 -14.75
CA ASP A 228 0.94 2.52 -15.78
C ASP A 228 1.39 2.03 -17.16
N GLY A 229 0.51 1.40 -17.92
CA GLY A 229 0.85 0.79 -19.21
C GLY A 229 1.97 -0.26 -19.10
N GLY A 230 2.06 -0.95 -17.95
CA GLY A 230 3.08 -1.96 -17.67
C GLY A 230 4.47 -1.39 -17.35
N LYS A 231 4.60 -0.07 -17.12
CA LYS A 231 5.85 0.59 -16.72
C LYS A 231 5.74 1.15 -15.31
N VAL A 232 6.76 0.94 -14.51
CA VAL A 232 6.80 1.42 -13.12
C VAL A 232 6.72 2.95 -13.07
N ARG A 233 5.68 3.44 -12.40
CA ARG A 233 5.40 4.88 -12.22
C ARG A 233 5.81 5.37 -10.83
N CYS A 234 5.67 4.52 -9.82
CA CYS A 234 6.17 4.76 -8.48
C CYS A 234 6.65 3.45 -7.85
N LEU A 235 7.58 3.54 -6.90
CA LEU A 235 8.16 2.38 -6.22
C LEU A 235 8.22 2.66 -4.73
N GLY A 236 7.30 2.07 -3.98
CA GLY A 236 7.27 2.06 -2.52
C GLY A 236 8.08 0.90 -1.95
N LEU A 237 8.53 1.09 -0.71
CA LEU A 237 9.21 0.07 0.08
C LEU A 237 8.46 -0.10 1.40
N ARG A 238 8.30 -1.34 1.86
CA ARG A 238 7.87 -1.66 3.23
C ARG A 238 8.98 -2.46 3.90
N PRO A 239 9.58 -1.96 5.00
CA PRO A 239 10.55 -2.73 5.77
C PRO A 239 9.95 -4.06 6.25
N ALA A 240 10.81 -5.04 6.53
CA ALA A 240 10.39 -6.29 7.14
C ALA A 240 9.79 -6.02 8.53
N ARG A 241 8.65 -6.67 8.86
CA ARG A 241 7.97 -6.50 10.16
C ARG A 241 8.61 -7.30 11.29
N GLU A 242 9.16 -8.46 10.95
CA GLU A 242 9.89 -9.30 11.88
C GLU A 242 11.37 -9.12 11.61
N LYS A 243 12.17 -9.04 12.68
CA LYS A 243 13.61 -9.30 12.60
C LYS A 243 13.80 -10.79 12.32
N HIS A 244 13.30 -11.28 11.20
CA HIS A 244 13.86 -12.49 10.61
C HIS A 244 15.34 -12.24 10.44
N ASP A 245 16.15 -13.30 10.50
CA ASP A 245 17.57 -13.24 10.22
C ASP A 245 17.77 -12.52 8.87
N LEU A 246 17.96 -11.20 8.93
CA LEU A 246 18.31 -10.29 7.83
C LEU A 246 19.72 -10.64 7.28
N ILE A 247 20.27 -11.75 7.77
CA ILE A 247 21.49 -12.49 7.44
C ILE A 247 21.41 -13.17 6.06
N ALA A 248 20.33 -13.03 5.30
CA ALA A 248 20.40 -13.19 3.84
C ALA A 248 21.07 -11.96 3.19
N GLY A 249 22.35 -11.71 3.54
CA GLY A 249 23.13 -10.48 3.32
C GLY A 249 23.30 -9.99 1.87
N GLY A 250 22.62 -10.59 0.90
CA GLY A 250 22.56 -10.10 -0.48
C GLY A 250 21.50 -9.04 -0.72
N ASP A 251 20.41 -9.00 0.05
CA ASP A 251 19.25 -8.15 -0.27
C ASP A 251 19.51 -6.66 -0.06
N LEU A 252 20.14 -6.29 1.06
CA LEU A 252 20.57 -4.92 1.32
C LEU A 252 21.56 -4.44 0.24
N ASN A 253 22.55 -5.28 -0.08
CA ASN A 253 23.51 -5.00 -1.15
C ASN A 253 22.83 -4.80 -2.51
N ARG A 254 21.87 -5.66 -2.88
CA ARG A 254 21.11 -5.51 -4.13
C ARG A 254 20.29 -4.23 -4.17
N LEU A 255 19.63 -3.89 -3.05
CA LEU A 255 18.85 -2.67 -2.94
C LEU A 255 19.74 -1.44 -3.09
N VAL A 256 20.88 -1.40 -2.40
CA VAL A 256 21.87 -0.31 -2.53
C VAL A 256 22.40 -0.22 -3.96
N LEU A 257 22.88 -1.32 -4.54
CA LEU A 257 23.39 -1.33 -5.93
C LEU A 257 22.33 -0.89 -6.94
N PHE A 258 21.07 -1.26 -6.73
CA PHE A 258 19.97 -0.82 -7.58
C PHE A 258 19.73 0.69 -7.43
N LEU A 259 19.68 1.20 -6.20
CA LEU A 259 19.48 2.62 -5.93
C LEU A 259 20.62 3.47 -6.51
N GLU A 260 21.87 3.10 -6.27
CA GLU A 260 23.05 3.79 -6.81
C GLU A 260 23.04 3.80 -8.35
N LYS A 261 22.83 2.64 -8.97
CA LYS A 261 22.81 2.51 -10.42
C LYS A 261 21.71 3.36 -11.07
N GLU A 262 20.55 3.43 -10.44
CA GLU A 262 19.40 4.12 -11.00
C GLU A 262 19.25 5.57 -10.52
N GLU A 263 20.24 6.05 -9.75
CA GLU A 263 20.29 7.40 -9.15
C GLU A 263 19.04 7.69 -8.32
N LEU A 264 18.68 6.75 -7.46
CA LEU A 264 17.52 6.82 -6.58
C LEU A 264 17.93 7.01 -5.12
N ILE A 265 17.08 7.70 -4.38
CA ILE A 265 17.10 7.80 -2.92
C ILE A 265 15.85 7.21 -2.31
N LEU A 266 15.97 6.80 -1.05
CA LEU A 266 14.83 6.39 -0.23
C LEU A 266 14.33 7.59 0.58
N VAL A 267 13.03 7.83 0.52
CA VAL A 267 12.35 8.89 1.27
C VAL A 267 11.35 8.27 2.23
N ASP A 268 11.46 8.63 3.51
CA ASP A 268 10.49 8.29 4.55
C ASP A 268 9.75 9.57 4.95
N TRP A 269 8.51 9.67 4.51
CA TRP A 269 7.66 10.86 4.69
C TRP A 269 7.09 10.98 6.10
N GLU A 270 6.96 9.86 6.80
CA GLU A 270 6.50 9.88 8.19
C GLU A 270 7.60 10.44 9.09
N ARG A 271 8.86 10.06 8.82
CA ARG A 271 10.05 10.52 9.56
C ARG A 271 10.69 11.80 9.02
N LEU A 272 10.23 12.30 7.86
CA LEU A 272 10.86 13.42 7.14
C LEU A 272 12.36 13.17 6.91
N LEU A 273 12.69 11.98 6.41
CA LEU A 273 14.05 11.49 6.28
C LEU A 273 14.35 11.11 4.83
N VAL A 274 15.51 11.56 4.34
CA VAL A 274 16.14 11.02 3.12
C VAL A 274 17.27 10.09 3.54
N VAL A 275 17.27 8.87 2.99
CA VAL A 275 18.30 7.87 3.24
C VAL A 275 19.13 7.70 1.98
N GLU A 276 20.44 7.94 2.15
CA GLU A 276 21.42 7.80 1.07
C GLU A 276 21.54 6.33 0.63
N PRO A 277 21.79 6.08 -0.66
CA PRO A 277 21.85 4.74 -1.23
C PRO A 277 23.21 4.10 -0.93
N ASN A 278 23.55 3.91 0.34
CA ASN A 278 24.76 3.22 0.77
C ASN A 278 24.43 2.23 1.91
N LEU A 279 25.32 1.26 2.11
CA LEU A 279 25.09 0.17 3.08
C LEU A 279 24.89 0.66 4.50
N ALA A 280 25.62 1.69 4.93
CA ALA A 280 25.53 2.22 6.28
C ALA A 280 24.17 2.90 6.51
N GLY A 281 23.76 3.80 5.62
CA GLY A 281 22.49 4.52 5.71
C GLY A 281 21.29 3.60 5.59
N MET A 282 21.27 2.74 4.57
CA MET A 282 20.18 1.79 4.35
C MET A 282 20.12 0.72 5.44
N GLY A 283 21.27 0.23 5.91
CA GLY A 283 21.35 -0.72 7.02
C GLY A 283 20.80 -0.14 8.31
N ALA A 284 21.25 1.07 8.68
CA ALA A 284 20.74 1.79 9.85
C ALA A 284 19.23 2.04 9.76
N TYR A 285 18.74 2.48 8.60
CA TYR A 285 17.31 2.72 8.38
C TYR A 285 16.45 1.45 8.54
N LEU A 286 16.92 0.33 7.98
CA LEU A 286 16.23 -0.96 8.04
C LEU A 286 16.45 -1.71 9.35
N GLY A 287 17.22 -1.15 10.29
CA GLY A 287 17.57 -1.81 11.55
C GLY A 287 18.42 -3.07 11.36
N ILE A 288 19.16 -3.13 10.25
CA ILE A 288 20.14 -4.17 9.96
C ILE A 288 21.44 -3.68 10.59
N GLU A 289 21.87 -4.33 11.66
CA GLU A 289 23.24 -4.14 12.15
C GLU A 289 24.15 -4.43 10.97
N SER A 290 24.89 -3.42 10.51
CA SER A 290 25.96 -3.65 9.55
C SER A 290 26.76 -4.81 10.15
N PRO A 291 27.00 -5.92 9.43
CA PRO A 291 28.14 -6.70 9.79
C PRO A 291 29.26 -5.67 9.86
N GLU A 292 29.98 -5.63 10.98
CA GLU A 292 31.19 -4.83 11.05
C GLU A 292 31.96 -5.04 9.74
N ALA A 293 32.78 -4.10 9.32
CA ALA A 293 33.68 -4.27 8.17
C ALA A 293 34.73 -5.40 8.41
N GLY A 294 34.35 -6.53 9.02
CA GLY A 294 35.05 -7.79 9.03
C GLY A 294 34.95 -8.38 7.63
N ALA A 295 36.08 -8.29 6.94
CA ALA A 295 36.51 -9.07 5.79
C ALA A 295 35.40 -9.60 4.88
N ALA A 296 35.40 -9.13 3.63
CA ALA A 296 34.74 -9.83 2.52
C ALA A 296 34.92 -11.36 2.70
N PRO A 297 33.85 -12.16 2.57
CA PRO A 297 33.95 -13.61 2.73
C PRO A 297 35.09 -14.08 1.84
N THR A 298 36.07 -14.76 2.44
CA THR A 298 37.18 -15.30 1.67
C THR A 298 36.60 -16.19 0.56
N PRO A 299 37.24 -16.28 -0.62
CA PRO A 299 36.80 -17.18 -1.68
C PRO A 299 36.56 -18.62 -1.19
N GLU A 300 37.25 -19.01 -0.12
CA GLU A 300 37.12 -20.27 0.60
C GLU A 300 35.81 -20.39 1.41
N ALA A 301 35.35 -19.33 2.09
CA ALA A 301 34.05 -19.31 2.77
C ALA A 301 32.88 -19.33 1.76
N ALA A 302 33.02 -18.65 0.63
CA ALA A 302 32.05 -18.69 -0.46
C ALA A 302 32.01 -20.07 -1.16
N ALA A 303 33.18 -20.72 -1.32
CA ALA A 303 33.27 -22.06 -1.87
C ALA A 303 32.69 -23.13 -0.92
N ASN A 304 32.89 -22.99 0.39
CA ASN A 304 32.34 -23.93 1.38
C ASN A 304 30.81 -23.82 1.49
N ALA A 305 30.24 -22.61 1.45
CA ALA A 305 28.79 -22.43 1.39
C ALA A 305 28.15 -23.01 0.11
N ALA A 306 28.87 -22.96 -1.03
CA ALA A 306 28.45 -23.60 -2.28
C ALA A 306 28.61 -25.13 -2.27
N ALA A 307 29.53 -25.67 -1.47
CA ALA A 307 29.73 -27.10 -1.29
C ALA A 307 28.66 -27.73 -0.37
N GLU A 308 28.25 -27.03 0.69
CA GLU A 308 27.19 -27.49 1.61
C GLU A 308 25.78 -27.43 1.00
N ALA A 309 25.57 -26.64 -0.06
CA ALA A 309 24.32 -26.59 -0.80
C ALA A 309 24.10 -27.81 -1.74
N LYS A 310 25.08 -28.72 -1.88
CA LYS A 310 24.91 -30.00 -2.57
C LYS A 310 24.46 -31.07 -1.59
N VAL A 311 23.21 -30.98 -1.16
CA VAL A 311 22.50 -32.11 -0.54
C VAL A 311 21.92 -32.98 -1.66
N ASP A 312 22.21 -34.28 -1.54
CA ASP A 312 21.94 -35.37 -2.47
C ASP A 312 20.45 -35.49 -2.82
N LEU A 313 20.09 -35.20 -4.09
CA LEU A 313 18.78 -35.53 -4.65
C LEU A 313 18.86 -36.92 -5.27
N PRO A 314 17.92 -37.85 -4.98
CA PRO A 314 17.91 -39.17 -5.60
C PRO A 314 17.75 -39.03 -7.13
N GLY A 315 18.65 -39.68 -7.86
CA GLY A 315 18.73 -39.63 -9.33
C GLY A 315 17.46 -40.12 -10.02
N PRO A 316 17.17 -39.65 -11.24
CA PRO A 316 15.96 -40.01 -11.96
C PRO A 316 16.00 -41.47 -12.43
N GLU A 317 14.90 -42.17 -12.19
CA GLU A 317 14.58 -43.47 -12.77
C GLU A 317 14.54 -43.36 -14.31
N VAL A 318 15.35 -44.16 -14.98
CA VAL A 318 15.43 -44.24 -16.44
C VAL A 318 14.22 -45.01 -16.96
N VAL A 319 13.22 -44.32 -17.49
CA VAL A 319 12.16 -44.93 -18.31
C VAL A 319 12.70 -45.04 -19.74
N ALA A 320 12.94 -46.28 -20.18
CA ALA A 320 13.37 -46.59 -21.53
C ALA A 320 12.27 -46.23 -22.55
N ILE A 321 12.56 -45.29 -23.44
CA ILE A 321 11.78 -45.04 -24.65
C ILE A 321 12.42 -45.85 -25.78
N VAL A 322 11.67 -46.82 -26.30
CA VAL A 322 12.03 -47.64 -27.46
C VAL A 322 11.97 -46.76 -28.71
N ALA A 323 13.07 -46.73 -29.47
CA ALA A 323 13.18 -46.05 -30.76
C ALA A 323 12.41 -46.82 -31.85
N PRO A 324 11.71 -46.14 -32.79
CA PRO A 324 11.23 -46.78 -34.00
C PRO A 324 12.34 -46.87 -35.06
N GLU A 325 12.24 -47.95 -35.83
CA GLU A 325 13.10 -48.39 -36.94
C GLU A 325 13.46 -47.30 -37.97
N VAL A 326 14.72 -47.36 -38.39
CA VAL A 326 15.29 -46.66 -39.54
C VAL A 326 14.82 -47.38 -40.81
N VAL A 327 14.19 -46.64 -41.73
CA VAL A 327 13.99 -47.08 -43.12
C VAL A 327 14.93 -46.28 -44.01
N ASP A 328 15.88 -46.98 -44.60
CA ASP A 328 16.77 -46.51 -45.65
C ASP A 328 15.99 -46.10 -46.91
N VAL A 329 16.24 -44.88 -47.39
CA VAL A 329 16.06 -44.53 -48.81
C VAL A 329 17.25 -43.68 -49.26
N ALA A 330 18.12 -44.31 -50.04
CA ALA A 330 19.12 -43.61 -50.85
C ALA A 330 18.46 -43.08 -52.14
N THR A 331 18.83 -41.87 -52.56
CA THR A 331 19.38 -41.60 -53.90
C THR A 331 19.83 -40.13 -54.02
N GLU A 332 21.10 -39.98 -54.40
CA GLU A 332 21.69 -39.06 -55.39
C GLU A 332 21.00 -37.71 -55.68
N THR A 333 21.73 -36.61 -55.48
CA THR A 333 22.36 -35.82 -56.57
C THR A 333 23.16 -34.67 -55.96
N GLY A 334 24.41 -34.53 -56.40
CA GLY A 334 25.28 -33.43 -56.01
C GLY A 334 25.12 -32.24 -56.94
N VAL A 335 25.32 -31.03 -56.41
CA VAL A 335 25.90 -29.88 -57.12
C VAL A 335 26.64 -29.03 -56.11
N ASP A 336 27.87 -28.70 -56.48
CA ASP A 336 28.82 -27.78 -55.87
C ASP A 336 28.56 -26.35 -56.40
N ALA A 337 28.59 -25.33 -55.54
CA ALA A 337 28.93 -23.95 -55.92
C ALA A 337 29.00 -23.01 -54.71
N THR A 338 30.19 -22.45 -54.52
CA THR A 338 30.53 -21.20 -53.84
C THR A 338 29.81 -19.97 -54.42
N SER A 339 29.40 -19.01 -53.58
CA SER A 339 29.85 -17.60 -53.59
C SER A 339 28.92 -16.68 -52.78
N GLU A 340 29.54 -15.76 -52.04
CA GLU A 340 29.22 -14.34 -51.85
C GLU A 340 27.77 -13.86 -52.07
N LEU A 341 27.22 -13.15 -51.08
CA LEU A 341 26.90 -11.72 -51.21
C LEU A 341 26.48 -11.12 -49.86
N GLU A 342 27.12 -10.00 -49.54
CA GLU A 342 26.72 -9.02 -48.54
C GLU A 342 25.39 -8.38 -48.97
N ASP A 343 24.43 -8.27 -48.07
CA ASP A 343 23.25 -7.41 -48.26
C ASP A 343 23.07 -6.51 -47.04
N THR A 344 23.57 -5.28 -47.20
CA THR A 344 23.29 -4.13 -46.36
C THR A 344 21.88 -3.62 -46.66
N LEU A 345 20.98 -3.77 -45.70
CA LEU A 345 19.67 -3.12 -45.72
C LEU A 345 19.81 -1.63 -45.37
N SER A 346 19.78 -0.79 -46.41
CA SER A 346 19.49 0.64 -46.30
C SER A 346 17.98 0.82 -46.19
N ILE A 347 17.50 1.34 -45.06
CA ILE A 347 16.11 1.78 -44.88
C ILE A 347 16.08 3.28 -45.21
N GLU A 348 15.50 3.62 -46.36
CA GLU A 348 15.08 4.98 -46.67
C GLU A 348 13.79 5.29 -45.89
N MET A 349 13.86 6.24 -44.96
CA MET A 349 12.67 6.83 -44.34
C MET A 349 12.19 8.00 -45.21
N GLU A 350 11.06 7.83 -45.88
CA GLU A 350 10.28 8.95 -46.42
C GLU A 350 9.74 9.78 -45.26
N VAL A 351 10.21 11.03 -45.15
CA VAL A 351 9.65 12.03 -44.23
C VAL A 351 8.57 12.78 -45.00
N GLU A 352 7.31 12.42 -44.75
CA GLU A 352 6.16 13.18 -45.22
C GLU A 352 6.11 14.53 -44.46
N ARG A 353 6.34 15.62 -45.20
CA ARG A 353 6.17 16.98 -44.68
C ARG A 353 4.67 17.25 -44.53
N VAL A 354 4.22 17.35 -43.28
CA VAL A 354 2.90 17.90 -42.95
C VAL A 354 3.05 19.43 -42.88
N ASP A 355 2.39 20.12 -43.81
CA ASP A 355 2.25 21.57 -43.78
C ASP A 355 1.34 21.98 -42.61
N VAL A 356 1.91 22.76 -41.67
CA VAL A 356 1.17 23.38 -40.56
C VAL A 356 0.72 24.76 -41.02
N PRO A 357 -0.59 25.07 -41.04
CA PRO A 357 -1.04 26.42 -41.36
C PRO A 357 -0.72 27.37 -40.19
N ALA A 358 -0.22 28.55 -40.53
CA ALA A 358 0.01 29.64 -39.61
C ALA A 358 -1.30 30.03 -38.91
N LEU A 359 -1.30 30.01 -37.57
CA LEU A 359 -2.35 30.63 -36.78
C LEU A 359 -1.98 32.10 -36.60
N GLU A 360 -2.80 32.94 -37.22
CA GLU A 360 -2.81 34.37 -37.02
C GLU A 360 -3.30 34.69 -35.59
N ASP A 361 -2.54 35.58 -34.96
CA ASP A 361 -2.72 36.12 -33.63
C ASP A 361 -3.76 37.24 -33.73
N ASP A 362 -4.94 37.05 -33.12
CA ASP A 362 -5.94 38.11 -33.02
C ASP A 362 -6.81 37.98 -31.75
N SER A 363 -6.97 39.13 -31.09
CA SER A 363 -7.96 39.48 -30.06
C SER A 363 -7.75 38.99 -28.62
N LEU A 364 -6.97 39.78 -27.89
CA LEU A 364 -7.22 40.08 -26.48
C LEU A 364 -8.11 41.32 -26.40
N GLU A 365 -9.41 41.16 -26.12
CA GLU A 365 -10.23 42.23 -25.54
C GLU A 365 -11.51 41.65 -24.91
N ASP A 366 -11.80 42.13 -23.69
CA ASP A 366 -13.07 42.12 -22.96
C ASP A 366 -13.73 40.81 -22.52
N MET A 367 -13.44 40.43 -21.27
CA MET A 367 -14.44 39.79 -20.40
C MET A 367 -14.45 40.41 -19.01
N ALA A 368 -15.34 41.38 -18.84
CA ALA A 368 -15.84 41.82 -17.53
C ALA A 368 -16.77 40.72 -16.97
N ILE A 369 -16.46 40.25 -15.76
CA ILE A 369 -17.32 39.33 -15.00
C ILE A 369 -18.31 40.17 -14.19
N SER A 370 -19.58 40.15 -14.59
CA SER A 370 -20.71 40.60 -13.76
C SER A 370 -20.98 39.58 -12.65
N LEU A 371 -21.05 40.07 -11.41
CA LEU A 371 -21.55 39.35 -10.25
C LEU A 371 -23.06 39.58 -10.14
N ASP A 372 -23.86 38.56 -10.44
CA ASP A 372 -25.28 38.53 -10.07
C ASP A 372 -25.42 37.92 -8.67
N LEU A 373 -25.82 38.78 -7.73
CA LEU A 373 -26.23 38.45 -6.37
C LEU A 373 -27.76 38.52 -6.36
N GLU A 374 -28.43 37.38 -6.52
CA GLU A 374 -29.86 37.28 -6.24
C GLU A 374 -30.09 37.14 -4.73
N ALA A 375 -30.77 38.14 -4.18
CA ALA A 375 -31.26 38.18 -2.82
C ALA A 375 -32.69 37.62 -2.81
N ASP A 376 -32.90 36.49 -2.15
CA ASP A 376 -34.25 36.02 -1.83
C ASP A 376 -34.76 36.70 -0.54
N LEU A 377 -35.70 37.61 -0.78
CA LEU A 377 -36.65 38.15 0.18
C LEU A 377 -37.76 37.11 0.41
N LEU A 378 -37.94 36.64 1.64
CA LEU A 378 -39.24 36.19 2.11
C LEU A 378 -39.64 36.97 3.37
N VAL A 379 -40.54 37.92 3.11
CA VAL A 379 -41.41 38.61 4.05
C VAL A 379 -42.42 37.59 4.60
N GLY A 380 -42.60 37.57 5.92
CA GLY A 380 -43.54 36.69 6.61
C GLY A 380 -44.00 37.28 7.94
N ASP A 381 -44.83 38.30 7.80
CA ASP A 381 -45.98 38.72 8.61
C ASP A 381 -45.90 38.75 10.16
N VAL A 382 -46.20 39.94 10.69
CA VAL A 382 -46.49 40.25 12.08
C VAL A 382 -48.00 40.19 12.24
N GLY A 383 -48.49 39.25 13.05
CA GLY A 383 -49.87 39.26 13.57
C GLY A 383 -49.87 39.44 15.07
N GLU A 384 -50.10 40.68 15.53
CA GLU A 384 -50.64 40.96 16.86
C GLU A 384 -52.12 40.54 16.89
N GLU A 385 -52.57 39.85 17.94
CA GLU A 385 -53.83 40.16 18.64
C GLU A 385 -53.93 39.36 19.97
N GLU A 386 -54.23 40.13 21.02
CA GLU A 386 -54.65 39.84 22.42
C GLU A 386 -53.67 39.24 23.46
#